data_AF-A0A3B9V824-F1
#
_entry.id   AF-A0A3B9V824-F1
#
_cell.length_a   1.000
_cell.length_b   1.000
_cell.length_c   1.000
_cell.angle_alpha   90.00
_cell.angle_beta   90.00
_cell.angle_gamma   90.00
#
_symmetry.space_group_name_H-M   'P 1'
#
loop_
_entity.id
_entity.type
_entity.pdbx_description
1 polymer ?
#
loop_
_entity_poly.entity_id
_entity_poly.type
_entity_poly.pdbx_seq_one_letter_code
_entity_poly.pdbx_strand_id
1 'polypeptide(L)'
;SPRISLIYQKPSFYTGSYSRETIIRPLDDIDLYIRIDYSLHAKNKNPKEIMLLFVHALKKSFPDTPIKLSPPCIEVSFFLKRFEIVPVVSYQDNDDIYDIPSADLNRWEQCYPNLPNRWLTMANRRNGGLFIPLIKMVKQWIRNSNLRKPIKSFHVELLTDRVFSEYRIENYPTGIYRWLYATHELFQHNDKPFVVEPEGYEYVDDYLYRNPMLLKIFKAKINDGLRLSDMAIKYWHKGQEGPAVAIFKKLFGTPSK
;
A
#
# COMPACT_ATOMS: atom_id res chain seq x y z
N SER A 1 11.17 -20.67 29.45
CA SER A 1 10.68 -20.51 28.06
C SER A 1 11.38 -19.32 27.43
N PRO A 2 11.80 -19.41 26.15
CA PRO A 2 12.28 -18.24 25.41
C PRO A 2 11.20 -17.15 25.43
N ARG A 3 11.62 -15.92 25.74
CA ARG A 3 10.75 -14.73 25.81
C ARG A 3 11.38 -13.62 24.98
N ILE A 4 10.55 -12.81 24.35
CA ILE A 4 10.95 -11.59 23.67
C ILE A 4 10.58 -10.43 24.59
N SER A 5 11.58 -9.65 24.97
CA SER A 5 11.40 -8.50 25.86
C SER A 5 11.28 -7.24 25.03
N LEU A 6 10.19 -6.50 25.21
CA LEU A 6 9.95 -5.21 24.58
C LEU A 6 10.68 -4.13 25.38
N ILE A 7 11.97 -3.92 25.07
CA ILE A 7 12.85 -3.04 25.86
C ILE A 7 12.85 -1.58 25.38
N TYR A 8 12.30 -1.30 24.20
CA TYR A 8 12.26 0.04 23.64
C TYR A 8 11.13 0.88 24.25
N GLN A 9 11.38 2.18 24.42
CA GLN A 9 10.34 3.14 24.86
C GLN A 9 9.14 3.16 23.90
N LYS A 10 9.38 3.00 22.60
CA LYS A 10 8.37 2.76 21.56
C LYS A 10 8.58 1.36 21.00
N PRO A 11 7.96 0.32 21.59
CA PRO A 11 8.21 -1.06 21.21
C PRO A 11 7.55 -1.47 19.89
N SER A 12 6.61 -0.67 19.38
CA SER A 12 5.94 -0.92 18.11
C SER A 12 5.54 0.37 17.41
N PHE A 13 5.35 0.30 16.10
CA PHE A 13 4.87 1.42 15.30
C PHE A 13 4.12 0.93 14.05
N TYR A 14 3.15 1.73 13.59
CA TYR A 14 2.44 1.45 12.35
C TYR A 14 3.28 1.83 11.13
N THR A 15 3.18 1.02 10.08
CA THR A 15 3.80 1.31 8.78
C THR A 15 2.76 1.16 7.66
N GLY A 16 3.23 1.08 6.42
CA GLY A 16 2.38 0.78 5.27
C GLY A 16 1.34 1.86 4.97
N SER A 17 0.26 1.44 4.32
CA SER A 17 -0.78 2.37 3.85
C SER A 17 -1.56 3.03 4.99
N TYR A 18 -1.57 2.41 6.18
CA TYR A 18 -2.18 3.00 7.37
C TYR A 18 -1.36 4.20 7.86
N SER A 19 -0.05 4.03 8.05
CA SER A 19 0.87 5.10 8.48
C SER A 19 0.96 6.26 7.47
N ARG A 20 0.86 5.93 6.18
CA ARG A 20 0.80 6.89 5.06
C ARG A 20 -0.54 7.59 4.89
N GLU A 21 -1.52 7.24 5.71
CA GLU A 21 -2.90 7.72 5.61
C GLU A 21 -3.55 7.46 4.25
N THR A 22 -3.09 6.48 3.46
CA THR A 22 -3.64 6.14 2.14
C THR A 22 -4.55 4.91 2.17
N ILE A 23 -4.69 4.25 3.32
CA ILE A 23 -5.63 3.14 3.52
C ILE A 23 -7.09 3.62 3.30
N ILE A 24 -7.94 2.75 2.76
CA ILE A 24 -9.38 3.01 2.53
C ILE A 24 -10.23 2.06 3.38
N ARG A 25 -11.41 2.50 3.84
CA ARG A 25 -12.32 1.69 4.67
C ARG A 25 -12.91 0.50 3.91
N PRO A 26 -13.34 -0.59 4.57
CA PRO A 26 -13.02 -0.91 5.96
C PRO A 26 -11.51 -1.08 6.14
N LEU A 27 -11.00 -0.75 7.32
CA LEU A 27 -9.57 -0.87 7.60
C LEU A 27 -9.17 -2.35 7.58
N ASP A 28 -8.23 -2.68 6.71
CA ASP A 28 -7.84 -4.03 6.40
C ASP A 28 -6.37 -4.00 5.99
N ASP A 29 -5.60 -5.04 6.35
CA ASP A 29 -4.15 -5.12 6.13
C ASP A 29 -3.39 -3.96 6.82
N ILE A 30 -3.53 -3.84 8.15
CA ILE A 30 -2.82 -2.84 8.96
C ILE A 30 -1.43 -3.38 9.33
N ASP A 31 -0.39 -2.77 8.77
CA ASP A 31 0.99 -3.16 9.03
C ASP A 31 1.47 -2.64 10.40
N LEU A 32 1.91 -3.55 11.27
CA LEU A 32 2.43 -3.26 12.61
C LEU A 32 3.82 -3.85 12.78
N TYR A 33 4.81 -2.99 12.93
CA TYR A 33 6.19 -3.41 13.22
C TYR A 33 6.40 -3.46 14.73
N ILE A 34 6.99 -4.55 15.21
CA ILE A 34 7.35 -4.74 16.63
C ILE A 34 8.87 -4.81 16.73
N ARG A 35 9.46 -3.82 17.41
CA ARG A 35 10.91 -3.69 17.55
C ARG A 35 11.45 -4.75 18.49
N ILE A 36 12.48 -5.46 18.03
CA ILE A 36 13.28 -6.38 18.84
C ILE A 36 14.74 -5.94 18.82
N ASP A 37 15.39 -6.09 19.97
CA ASP A 37 16.82 -5.85 20.08
C ASP A 37 17.62 -6.98 19.43
N TYR A 38 18.57 -6.63 18.57
CA TYR A 38 19.40 -7.59 17.84
C TYR A 38 20.19 -8.47 18.81
N SER A 39 20.98 -7.86 19.69
CA SER A 39 21.93 -8.53 20.58
C SER A 39 21.23 -9.49 21.55
N LEU A 40 20.09 -9.08 22.11
CA LEU A 40 19.34 -9.84 23.08
C LEU A 40 18.48 -10.93 22.45
N HIS A 41 17.88 -10.67 21.27
CA HIS A 41 16.83 -11.54 20.74
C HIS A 41 17.23 -12.25 19.45
N ALA A 42 17.87 -11.56 18.50
CA ALA A 42 18.04 -12.01 17.11
C ALA A 42 19.45 -12.53 16.77
N LYS A 43 20.53 -12.10 17.47
CA LYS A 43 21.94 -12.40 17.11
C LYS A 43 22.22 -13.89 16.88
N ASN A 44 21.60 -14.76 17.69
CA ASN A 44 21.79 -16.21 17.63
C ASN A 44 20.52 -16.96 17.16
N LYS A 45 19.60 -16.28 16.49
CA LYS A 45 18.36 -16.89 15.98
C LYS A 45 18.14 -16.50 14.54
N ASN A 46 17.73 -17.46 13.72
CA ASN A 46 17.26 -17.14 12.38
C ASN A 46 15.86 -16.47 12.44
N PRO A 47 15.44 -15.78 11.36
CA PRO A 47 14.14 -15.10 11.34
C PRO A 47 12.96 -16.03 11.62
N LYS A 48 13.01 -17.29 11.15
CA LYS A 48 11.96 -18.28 11.39
C LYS A 48 11.75 -18.57 12.88
N GLU A 49 12.83 -18.72 13.65
CA GLU A 49 12.75 -18.93 15.09
C GLU A 49 12.06 -17.75 15.80
N ILE A 50 12.41 -16.51 15.43
CA ILE A 50 11.78 -15.30 15.96
C ILE A 50 10.28 -15.27 15.61
N MET A 51 9.94 -15.51 14.35
CA MET A 51 8.55 -15.54 13.90
C MET A 51 7.72 -16.56 14.66
N LEU A 52 8.26 -17.77 14.91
CA LEU A 52 7.59 -18.81 15.68
C LEU A 52 7.40 -18.42 17.16
N LEU A 53 8.36 -17.70 17.76
CA LEU A 53 8.21 -17.16 19.12
C LEU A 53 7.08 -16.13 19.19
N PHE A 54 6.98 -15.23 18.20
CA PHE A 54 5.87 -14.28 18.11
C PHE A 54 4.53 -15.00 17.94
N VAL A 55 4.43 -15.98 17.03
CA VAL A 55 3.21 -16.78 16.83
C VAL A 55 2.80 -17.47 18.14
N HIS A 56 3.75 -18.06 18.88
CA HIS A 56 3.48 -18.70 20.16
C HIS A 56 2.96 -17.69 21.20
N ALA A 57 3.60 -16.52 21.31
CA ALA A 57 3.19 -15.47 22.24
C ALA A 57 1.80 -14.91 21.91
N LEU A 58 1.51 -14.70 20.62
CA LEU A 58 0.20 -14.23 20.14
C LEU A 58 -0.89 -15.26 20.42
N LYS A 59 -0.66 -16.55 20.10
CA LYS A 59 -1.63 -17.63 20.37
C LYS A 59 -1.90 -17.80 21.86
N LYS A 60 -0.88 -17.62 22.70
CA LYS A 60 -1.05 -17.67 24.15
C LYS A 60 -1.89 -16.50 24.68
N SER A 61 -1.70 -15.30 24.11
CA SER A 61 -2.37 -14.09 24.57
C SER A 61 -3.79 -13.94 23.99
N PHE A 62 -4.01 -14.48 22.80
CA PHE A 62 -5.25 -14.38 22.04
C PHE A 62 -5.67 -15.76 21.49
N PRO A 63 -6.06 -16.71 22.37
CA PRO A 63 -6.30 -18.11 21.98
C PRO A 63 -7.40 -18.30 20.94
N ASP A 64 -8.44 -17.46 20.96
CA ASP A 64 -9.59 -17.54 20.05
C ASP A 64 -9.42 -16.67 18.78
N THR A 65 -8.25 -16.05 18.58
CA THR A 65 -7.98 -15.17 17.45
C THR A 65 -7.30 -15.94 16.31
N PRO A 66 -7.81 -15.86 15.07
CA PRO A 66 -7.12 -16.42 13.92
C PRO A 66 -5.73 -15.78 13.75
N ILE A 67 -4.70 -16.61 13.90
CA ILE A 67 -3.29 -16.23 13.77
C ILE A 67 -2.62 -17.16 12.76
N LYS A 68 -2.06 -16.59 11.70
CA LYS A 68 -1.40 -17.31 10.62
C LYS A 68 0.00 -16.73 10.37
N LEU A 69 1.00 -17.61 10.29
CA LEU A 69 2.32 -17.25 9.80
C LEU A 69 2.27 -17.12 8.27
N SER A 70 2.49 -15.91 7.75
CA SER A 70 2.47 -15.58 6.33
C SER A 70 3.70 -14.72 6.00
N PRO A 71 4.89 -15.32 5.85
CA PRO A 71 6.14 -14.58 5.68
C PRO A 71 6.05 -13.49 4.60
N PRO A 72 6.57 -12.28 4.85
CA PRO A 72 7.43 -11.91 5.99
C PRO A 72 6.67 -11.51 7.28
N CYS A 73 5.33 -11.63 7.31
CA CYS A 73 4.50 -11.18 8.42
C CYS A 73 3.76 -12.32 9.16
N ILE A 74 3.09 -11.95 10.24
CA ILE A 74 2.14 -12.77 10.98
C ILE A 74 0.79 -12.08 10.86
N GLU A 75 -0.13 -12.73 10.15
CA GLU A 75 -1.50 -12.26 10.01
C GLU A 75 -2.27 -12.54 11.31
N VAL A 76 -2.85 -11.49 11.90
CA VAL A 76 -3.71 -11.58 13.09
C VAL A 76 -5.05 -10.91 12.78
N SER A 77 -6.13 -11.67 12.87
CA SER A 77 -7.47 -11.20 12.50
C SER A 77 -8.36 -11.00 13.72
N PHE A 78 -8.55 -9.74 14.12
CA PHE A 78 -9.58 -9.36 15.09
C PHE A 78 -10.91 -9.05 14.38
N PHE A 79 -11.99 -8.87 15.14
CA PHE A 79 -13.30 -8.53 14.56
C PHE A 79 -13.19 -7.29 13.66
N LEU A 80 -13.49 -7.49 12.36
CA LEU A 80 -13.44 -6.48 11.29
C LEU A 80 -12.07 -5.83 11.00
N LYS A 81 -10.97 -6.33 11.58
CA LYS A 81 -9.63 -5.77 11.38
C LYS A 81 -8.56 -6.85 11.26
N ARG A 82 -7.75 -6.79 10.21
CA ARG A 82 -6.57 -7.64 10.04
C ARG A 82 -5.31 -6.83 10.23
N PHE A 83 -4.38 -7.38 11.00
CA PHE A 83 -3.05 -6.84 11.21
C PHE A 83 -2.01 -7.76 10.56
N GLU A 84 -1.03 -7.17 9.91
CA GLU A 84 0.19 -7.83 9.49
C GLU A 84 1.29 -7.43 10.45
N ILE A 85 1.63 -8.33 11.38
CA ILE A 85 2.62 -8.09 12.41
C ILE A 85 3.99 -8.55 11.90
N VAL A 86 4.98 -7.67 11.93
CA VAL A 86 6.35 -8.00 11.52
C VAL A 86 7.31 -7.68 12.68
N PRO A 87 8.05 -8.68 13.21
CA PRO A 87 9.15 -8.40 14.11
C PRO A 87 10.28 -7.73 13.34
N VAL A 88 10.78 -6.61 13.85
CA VAL A 88 11.84 -5.84 13.20
C VAL A 88 13.05 -5.69 14.09
N VAL A 89 14.22 -5.99 13.54
CA VAL A 89 15.48 -5.66 14.20
C VAL A 89 15.75 -4.19 13.95
N SER A 90 15.87 -3.42 15.03
CA SER A 90 16.31 -2.03 14.96
C SER A 90 17.78 -1.90 15.38
N TYR A 91 18.45 -0.94 14.78
CA TYR A 91 19.85 -0.63 15.02
C TYR A 91 19.96 0.56 15.97
N GLN A 92 20.81 0.48 17.00
CA GLN A 92 20.95 1.54 18.00
C GLN A 92 21.44 2.87 17.39
N ASP A 93 22.17 2.80 16.28
CA ASP A 93 22.79 3.97 15.65
C ASP A 93 21.97 4.52 14.46
N ASN A 94 20.83 3.90 14.11
CA ASN A 94 19.99 4.36 13.00
C ASN A 94 18.51 3.96 13.15
N ASP A 95 17.66 4.95 13.43
CA ASP A 95 16.21 4.80 13.62
C ASP A 95 15.40 4.68 12.31
N ASP A 96 16.02 4.86 11.15
CA ASP A 96 15.37 4.79 9.84
C ASP A 96 15.55 3.44 9.14
N ILE A 97 16.48 2.62 9.62
CA ILE A 97 16.83 1.32 9.04
C ILE A 97 16.39 0.20 9.97
N TYR A 98 15.71 -0.78 9.40
CA TYR A 98 15.25 -1.96 10.11
C TYR A 98 15.53 -3.20 9.28
N ASP A 99 15.73 -4.33 9.93
CA ASP A 99 15.63 -5.60 9.23
C ASP A 99 14.33 -6.32 9.53
N ILE A 100 13.72 -6.85 8.47
CA ILE A 100 12.54 -7.71 8.50
C ILE A 100 12.93 -9.14 8.11
N PRO A 101 12.14 -10.16 8.48
CA PRO A 101 12.31 -11.50 7.94
C PRO A 101 12.15 -11.51 6.42
N SER A 102 12.99 -12.24 5.70
CA SER A 102 12.78 -12.53 4.28
C SER A 102 11.53 -13.40 4.07
N ALA A 103 11.00 -13.40 2.84
CA ALA A 103 9.82 -14.22 2.49
C ALA A 103 10.05 -15.74 2.68
N ASP A 104 11.28 -16.22 2.56
CA ASP A 104 11.65 -17.61 2.82
C ASP A 104 12.04 -17.88 4.29
N LEU A 105 12.04 -16.84 5.13
CA LEU A 105 12.44 -16.83 6.54
C LEU A 105 13.89 -17.27 6.82
N ASN A 106 14.74 -17.33 5.79
CA ASN A 106 16.12 -17.79 5.94
C ASN A 106 17.10 -16.67 6.29
N ARG A 107 16.74 -15.41 6.02
CA ARG A 107 17.62 -14.25 6.25
C ARG A 107 16.84 -13.02 6.71
N TRP A 108 17.58 -12.06 7.25
CA TRP A 108 17.09 -10.71 7.51
C TRP A 108 17.26 -9.87 6.23
N GLU A 109 16.26 -9.07 5.90
CA GLU A 109 16.25 -8.14 4.76
C GLU A 109 16.05 -6.72 5.27
N GLN A 110 16.89 -5.81 4.80
CA GLN A 110 16.84 -4.41 5.19
C GLN A 110 15.61 -3.72 4.60
N CYS A 111 14.97 -2.85 5.36
CA CYS A 111 13.86 -2.01 4.92
C CYS A 111 13.88 -0.61 5.54
N TYR A 112 13.15 0.30 4.89
CA TYR A 112 13.14 1.73 5.19
C TYR A 112 11.69 2.23 5.39
N PRO A 113 11.00 1.84 6.48
CA PRO A 113 9.56 2.05 6.65
C PRO A 113 9.16 3.54 6.67
N ASN A 114 10.08 4.45 7.02
CA ASN A 114 9.83 5.89 7.06
C ASN A 114 10.01 6.58 5.71
N LEU A 115 10.78 6.01 4.78
CA LEU A 115 11.12 6.66 3.51
C LEU A 115 9.88 6.92 2.65
N PRO A 116 8.97 5.94 2.44
CA PRO A 116 7.70 6.19 1.75
C PRO A 116 6.84 7.30 2.38
N ASN A 117 6.88 7.47 3.71
CA ASN A 117 6.11 8.51 4.41
C ASN A 117 6.61 9.91 4.06
N ARG A 118 7.94 10.10 4.01
CA ARG A 118 8.56 11.40 3.69
C ARG A 118 8.19 11.84 2.28
N TRP A 119 8.33 10.93 1.32
CA TRP A 119 8.03 11.21 -0.08
C TRP A 119 6.52 11.47 -0.32
N LEU A 120 5.61 10.69 0.27
CA LEU A 120 4.17 10.99 0.17
C LEU A 120 3.81 12.35 0.79
N THR A 121 4.45 12.70 1.91
CA THR A 121 4.25 14.00 2.54
C THR A 121 4.64 15.13 1.59
N MET A 122 5.76 14.99 0.88
CA MET A 122 6.20 15.96 -0.13
C MET A 122 5.25 16.02 -1.33
N ALA A 123 4.84 14.87 -1.88
CA ALA A 123 3.89 14.81 -2.99
C ALA A 123 2.53 15.44 -2.63
N ASN A 124 2.07 15.22 -1.39
CA ASN A 124 0.84 15.82 -0.89
C ASN A 124 0.96 17.33 -0.70
N ARG A 125 2.08 17.82 -0.17
CA ARG A 125 2.36 19.26 -0.08
C ARG A 125 2.43 19.92 -1.46
N ARG A 126 3.13 19.31 -2.42
CA ARG A 126 3.23 19.78 -3.82
C ARG A 126 1.84 19.96 -4.47
N ASN A 127 0.89 19.11 -4.12
CA ASN A 127 -0.48 19.13 -4.63
C ASN A 127 -1.49 19.78 -3.67
N GLY A 128 -1.05 20.63 -2.74
CA GLY A 128 -1.96 21.40 -1.87
C GLY A 128 -2.86 20.54 -0.97
N GLY A 129 -2.42 19.34 -0.59
CA GLY A 129 -3.18 18.41 0.25
C GLY A 129 -4.18 17.52 -0.52
N LEU A 130 -4.27 17.63 -1.85
CA LEU A 130 -5.22 16.86 -2.66
C LEU A 130 -4.73 15.46 -3.03
N PHE A 131 -3.44 15.18 -2.90
CA PHE A 131 -2.81 13.94 -3.36
C PHE A 131 -3.26 12.71 -2.58
N ILE A 132 -3.22 12.74 -1.24
CA ILE A 132 -3.62 11.60 -0.40
C ILE A 132 -5.12 11.26 -0.60
N PRO A 133 -6.05 12.22 -0.59
CA PRO A 133 -7.44 11.95 -0.93
C PRO A 133 -7.62 11.37 -2.34
N LEU A 134 -6.88 11.85 -3.33
CA LEU A 134 -6.94 11.32 -4.69
C LEU A 134 -6.47 9.85 -4.74
N ILE A 135 -5.38 9.49 -4.06
CA ILE A 135 -4.93 8.10 -3.94
C ILE A 135 -6.05 7.22 -3.38
N LYS A 136 -6.77 7.67 -2.34
CA LYS A 136 -7.90 6.92 -1.78
C LYS A 136 -9.00 6.70 -2.80
N MET A 137 -9.33 7.71 -3.59
CA MET A 137 -10.31 7.59 -4.68
C MET A 137 -9.86 6.59 -5.75
N VAL A 138 -8.58 6.62 -6.15
CA VAL A 138 -8.01 5.65 -7.10
C VAL A 138 -8.05 4.23 -6.53
N LYS A 139 -7.68 4.04 -5.26
CA LYS A 139 -7.77 2.73 -4.59
C LYS A 139 -9.22 2.22 -4.52
N GLN A 140 -10.18 3.12 -4.30
CA GLN A 140 -11.59 2.76 -4.33
C GLN A 140 -12.05 2.36 -5.74
N TRP A 141 -11.60 3.07 -6.77
CA TRP A 141 -11.84 2.67 -8.16
C TRP A 141 -11.22 1.29 -8.48
N ILE A 142 -9.98 1.03 -8.04
CA ILE A 142 -9.34 -0.29 -8.18
C ILE A 142 -10.15 -1.38 -7.49
N ARG A 143 -10.67 -1.11 -6.30
CA ARG A 143 -11.56 -2.02 -5.59
C ARG A 143 -12.84 -2.30 -6.38
N ASN A 144 -13.54 -1.26 -6.82
CA ASN A 144 -14.77 -1.39 -7.62
C ASN A 144 -14.53 -2.07 -8.98
N SER A 145 -13.31 -1.97 -9.50
CA SER A 145 -12.88 -2.63 -10.73
C SER A 145 -12.45 -4.09 -10.54
N ASN A 146 -12.63 -4.66 -9.33
CA ASN A 146 -12.19 -6.01 -8.93
C ASN A 146 -10.67 -6.24 -9.03
N LEU A 147 -9.89 -5.18 -8.88
CA LEU A 147 -8.42 -5.19 -8.97
C LEU A 147 -7.72 -5.09 -7.62
N ARG A 148 -8.46 -4.96 -6.49
CA ARG A 148 -7.86 -4.79 -5.15
C ARG A 148 -6.88 -5.90 -4.77
N LYS A 149 -7.21 -7.16 -5.06
CA LYS A 149 -6.35 -8.30 -4.72
C LYS A 149 -5.08 -8.36 -5.57
N PRO A 150 -5.17 -8.29 -6.92
CA PRO A 150 -3.98 -8.44 -7.75
C PRO A 150 -3.14 -7.17 -7.90
N ILE A 151 -3.67 -5.96 -7.64
CA ILE A 151 -2.92 -4.71 -7.74
C ILE A 151 -2.48 -4.24 -6.35
N LYS A 152 -1.18 -4.23 -6.11
CA LYS A 152 -0.59 -3.85 -4.82
C LYS A 152 -0.86 -2.38 -4.51
N SER A 153 -1.29 -2.09 -3.28
CA SER A 153 -1.58 -0.73 -2.81
C SER A 153 -0.40 0.22 -2.98
N PHE A 154 0.82 -0.23 -2.71
CA PHE A 154 2.01 0.60 -2.80
C PHE A 154 2.37 0.96 -4.26
N HIS A 155 2.16 0.03 -5.21
CA HIS A 155 2.27 0.33 -6.64
C HIS A 155 1.31 1.46 -7.05
N VAL A 156 0.06 1.47 -6.56
CA VAL A 156 -0.90 2.54 -6.86
C VAL A 156 -0.41 3.90 -6.36
N GLU A 157 0.19 3.96 -5.18
CA GLU A 157 0.75 5.20 -4.60
C GLU A 157 1.86 5.76 -5.49
N LEU A 158 2.82 4.90 -5.89
CA LEU A 158 3.94 5.27 -6.76
C LEU A 158 3.54 5.62 -8.18
N LEU A 159 2.61 4.88 -8.77
CA LEU A 159 2.04 5.24 -10.07
C LEU A 159 1.32 6.59 -10.01
N THR A 160 0.63 6.89 -8.91
CA THR A 160 -0.06 8.18 -8.73
C THR A 160 0.93 9.33 -8.63
N ASP A 161 2.02 9.19 -7.88
CA ASP A 161 3.04 10.25 -7.84
C ASP A 161 3.73 10.44 -9.18
N ARG A 162 4.05 9.35 -9.90
CA ARG A 162 4.62 9.42 -11.25
C ARG A 162 3.73 10.23 -12.20
N VAL A 163 2.41 10.05 -12.11
CA VAL A 163 1.50 10.90 -12.86
C VAL A 163 1.58 12.35 -12.36
N PHE A 164 1.40 12.59 -11.07
CA PHE A 164 1.32 13.96 -10.52
C PHE A 164 2.68 14.60 -10.17
N SER A 165 3.77 14.07 -10.71
CA SER A 165 5.05 14.78 -10.85
C SER A 165 5.07 15.64 -12.11
N GLU A 166 4.28 15.28 -13.12
CA GLU A 166 4.15 16.02 -14.39
C GLU A 166 2.89 16.90 -14.44
N TYR A 167 1.92 16.63 -13.57
CA TYR A 167 0.65 17.35 -13.53
C TYR A 167 0.33 17.83 -12.11
N ARG A 168 -0.42 18.94 -12.01
CA ARG A 168 -0.99 19.42 -10.74
C ARG A 168 -2.41 18.92 -10.58
N ILE A 169 -2.77 18.52 -9.36
CA ILE A 169 -4.17 18.24 -9.00
C ILE A 169 -4.88 19.58 -8.72
N GLU A 170 -5.86 19.92 -9.55
CA GLU A 170 -6.69 21.12 -9.36
C GLU A 170 -7.94 20.83 -8.53
N ASN A 171 -8.62 19.73 -8.85
CA ASN A 171 -9.80 19.23 -8.15
C ASN A 171 -9.93 17.72 -8.38
N TYR A 172 -10.80 17.05 -7.62
CA TYR A 172 -10.92 15.60 -7.70
C TYR A 172 -11.50 15.07 -9.02
N PRO A 173 -12.57 15.67 -9.60
CA PRO A 173 -13.07 15.24 -10.90
C PRO A 173 -11.96 15.22 -11.97
N THR A 174 -11.28 16.36 -12.18
CA THR A 174 -10.25 16.47 -13.22
C THR A 174 -9.01 15.65 -12.86
N GLY A 175 -8.67 15.54 -11.57
CA GLY A 175 -7.59 14.68 -11.08
C GLY A 175 -7.80 13.20 -11.42
N ILE A 176 -9.01 12.66 -11.22
CA ILE A 176 -9.30 11.25 -11.53
C ILE A 176 -9.25 10.99 -13.03
N TYR A 177 -9.83 11.89 -13.82
CA TYR A 177 -9.70 11.82 -15.27
C TYR A 177 -8.23 11.87 -15.70
N ARG A 178 -7.45 12.82 -15.17
CA ARG A 178 -6.03 12.98 -15.48
C ARG A 178 -5.23 11.73 -15.12
N TRP A 179 -5.49 11.13 -13.96
CA TRP A 179 -4.83 9.90 -13.54
C TRP A 179 -5.11 8.73 -14.51
N LEU A 180 -6.38 8.53 -14.88
CA LEU A 180 -6.77 7.48 -15.83
C LEU A 180 -6.17 7.72 -17.21
N TYR A 181 -6.20 8.97 -17.68
CA TYR A 181 -5.65 9.37 -18.98
C TYR A 181 -4.14 9.18 -19.03
N ALA A 182 -3.39 9.74 -18.10
CA ALA A 182 -1.93 9.62 -18.08
C ALA A 182 -1.49 8.15 -17.91
N THR A 183 -2.19 7.38 -17.08
CA THR A 183 -1.92 5.93 -16.94
C THR A 183 -2.19 5.18 -18.24
N HIS A 184 -3.27 5.49 -18.95
CA HIS A 184 -3.55 4.94 -20.27
C HIS A 184 -2.41 5.25 -21.25
N GLU A 185 -2.03 6.51 -21.37
CA GLU A 185 -0.96 6.96 -22.27
C GLU A 185 0.38 6.28 -21.95
N LEU A 186 0.72 6.13 -20.67
CA LEU A 186 1.92 5.41 -20.23
C LEU A 186 1.94 3.97 -20.76
N PHE A 187 0.82 3.25 -20.70
CA PHE A 187 0.71 1.86 -21.17
C PHE A 187 0.51 1.70 -22.67
N GLN A 188 0.15 2.77 -23.41
CA GLN A 188 0.09 2.78 -24.88
C GLN A 188 1.47 2.98 -25.50
N HIS A 189 2.27 3.89 -24.92
CA HIS A 189 3.56 4.29 -25.48
C HIS A 189 4.75 3.50 -24.92
N ASN A 190 4.52 2.65 -23.91
CA ASN A 190 5.57 1.84 -23.29
C ASN A 190 5.08 0.41 -23.07
N ASP A 191 5.89 -0.57 -23.45
CA ASP A 191 5.61 -1.99 -23.18
C ASP A 191 5.59 -2.27 -21.67
N LYS A 192 6.58 -1.71 -20.97
CA LYS A 192 6.78 -1.83 -19.52
C LYS A 192 7.24 -0.48 -18.96
N PRO A 193 6.32 0.43 -18.59
CA PRO A 193 6.72 1.73 -18.11
C PRO A 193 7.53 1.67 -16.81
N PHE A 194 7.43 0.56 -16.04
CA PHE A 194 8.12 0.24 -14.78
C PHE A 194 8.05 1.34 -13.72
N VAL A 195 7.57 1.03 -12.53
CA VAL A 195 7.45 1.98 -11.43
C VAL A 195 8.55 1.68 -10.42
N VAL A 196 9.52 2.59 -10.32
CA VAL A 196 10.70 2.45 -9.44
C VAL A 196 10.31 2.76 -8.00
N GLU A 197 10.82 1.96 -7.06
CA GLU A 197 10.78 2.31 -5.64
C GLU A 197 11.81 3.41 -5.33
N PRO A 198 11.45 4.50 -4.61
CA PRO A 198 12.40 5.55 -4.25
C PRO A 198 13.60 4.98 -3.49
N GLU A 199 14.81 5.35 -3.91
CA GLU A 199 16.09 4.85 -3.36
C GLU A 199 16.34 3.34 -3.53
N GLY A 200 15.45 2.63 -4.23
CA GLY A 200 15.59 1.21 -4.57
C GLY A 200 16.10 0.98 -5.99
N TYR A 201 16.62 -0.22 -6.23
CA TYR A 201 16.92 -0.75 -7.56
C TYR A 201 15.80 -1.65 -8.11
N GLU A 202 14.64 -1.70 -7.42
CA GLU A 202 13.53 -2.59 -7.72
C GLU A 202 12.32 -1.85 -8.33
N TYR A 203 11.51 -2.61 -9.07
CA TYR A 203 10.26 -2.13 -9.65
C TYR A 203 9.06 -2.70 -8.89
N VAL A 204 8.26 -1.82 -8.29
CA VAL A 204 7.11 -2.24 -7.46
C VAL A 204 6.01 -2.91 -8.26
N ASP A 205 6.02 -2.75 -9.58
CA ASP A 205 5.06 -3.28 -10.54
C ASP A 205 5.61 -4.44 -11.38
N ASP A 206 6.80 -4.97 -11.09
CA ASP A 206 7.37 -6.10 -11.84
C ASP A 206 6.46 -7.33 -11.88
N TYR A 207 5.71 -7.56 -10.79
CA TYR A 207 4.70 -8.62 -10.70
C TYR A 207 3.60 -8.53 -11.78
N LEU A 208 3.31 -7.32 -12.25
CA LEU A 208 2.30 -7.06 -13.27
C LEU A 208 2.78 -7.59 -14.63
N TYR A 209 4.06 -7.38 -14.95
CA TYR A 209 4.65 -7.79 -16.24
C TYR A 209 4.98 -9.28 -16.29
N ARG A 210 5.23 -9.92 -15.13
CA ARG A 210 5.32 -11.39 -15.01
C ARG A 210 3.98 -12.10 -15.20
N ASN A 211 2.86 -11.38 -15.20
CA ASN A 211 1.53 -11.94 -15.42
C ASN A 211 0.80 -11.22 -16.58
N PRO A 212 1.00 -11.68 -17.84
CA PRO A 212 0.42 -11.03 -19.03
C PRO A 212 -1.10 -10.91 -19.01
N MET A 213 -1.80 -11.88 -18.41
CA MET A 213 -3.25 -11.84 -18.27
C MET A 213 -3.67 -10.71 -17.32
N LEU A 214 -3.00 -10.58 -16.17
CA LEU A 214 -3.27 -9.49 -15.24
C LEU A 214 -2.97 -8.13 -15.88
N LEU A 215 -1.86 -8.00 -16.61
CA LEU A 215 -1.54 -6.76 -17.34
C LEU A 215 -2.64 -6.40 -18.34
N LYS A 216 -3.13 -7.37 -19.13
CA LYS A 216 -4.23 -7.16 -20.07
C LYS A 216 -5.51 -6.70 -19.37
N ILE A 217 -5.87 -7.33 -18.25
CA ILE A 217 -7.05 -6.95 -17.44
C ILE A 217 -6.87 -5.54 -16.87
N PHE A 218 -5.69 -5.21 -16.36
CA PHE A 218 -5.39 -3.90 -15.80
C PHE A 218 -5.52 -2.80 -16.86
N LYS A 219 -4.91 -2.97 -18.04
CA LYS A 219 -5.05 -2.03 -19.18
C LYS A 219 -6.53 -1.88 -19.61
N ALA A 220 -7.27 -2.98 -19.69
CA ALA A 220 -8.70 -2.93 -20.05
C ALA A 220 -9.53 -2.13 -19.02
N LYS A 221 -9.28 -2.32 -17.72
CA LYS A 221 -9.97 -1.54 -16.67
C LYS A 221 -9.62 -0.07 -16.69
N ILE A 222 -8.36 0.28 -16.97
CA ILE A 222 -7.96 1.69 -17.17
C ILE A 222 -8.76 2.31 -18.32
N ASN A 223 -8.90 1.61 -19.46
CA ASN A 223 -9.67 2.10 -20.61
C ASN A 223 -11.15 2.30 -20.26
N ASP A 224 -11.77 1.33 -19.58
CA ASP A 224 -13.16 1.44 -19.11
C ASP A 224 -13.35 2.63 -18.16
N GLY A 225 -12.43 2.79 -17.21
CA GLY A 225 -12.41 3.89 -16.26
C GLY A 225 -12.26 5.24 -16.96
N LEU A 226 -11.33 5.35 -17.90
CA LEU A 226 -11.08 6.57 -18.68
C LEU A 226 -12.31 6.99 -19.48
N ARG A 227 -12.99 6.05 -20.13
CA ARG A 227 -14.23 6.34 -20.87
C ARG A 227 -15.31 6.91 -19.95
N LEU A 228 -15.48 6.31 -18.76
CA LEU A 228 -16.45 6.80 -17.77
C LEU A 228 -16.05 8.18 -17.22
N SER A 229 -14.78 8.40 -16.88
CA SER A 229 -14.33 9.68 -16.34
C SER A 229 -14.41 10.80 -17.38
N ASP A 230 -14.09 10.54 -18.64
CA ASP A 230 -14.27 11.49 -19.75
C ASP A 230 -15.73 11.94 -19.90
N MET A 231 -16.67 10.99 -19.87
CA MET A 231 -18.10 11.31 -19.88
C MET A 231 -18.51 12.15 -18.66
N ALA A 232 -18.05 11.78 -17.46
CA ALA A 232 -18.37 12.52 -16.24
C ALA A 232 -17.84 13.96 -16.28
N ILE A 233 -16.61 14.14 -16.78
CA ILE A 233 -15.98 15.46 -16.94
C ILE A 233 -16.71 16.33 -17.95
N LYS A 234 -17.19 15.78 -19.05
CA LYS A 234 -18.02 16.52 -20.02
C LYS A 234 -19.31 17.05 -19.39
N TYR A 235 -19.95 16.29 -18.52
CA TYR A 235 -21.13 16.76 -17.76
C TYR A 235 -20.76 17.80 -16.71
N TRP A 236 -19.67 17.57 -15.97
CA TRP A 236 -19.14 18.50 -14.97
C TRP A 236 -18.86 19.89 -15.56
N HIS A 237 -18.16 19.96 -16.70
CA HIS A 237 -17.85 21.24 -17.37
C HIS A 237 -19.09 21.96 -17.91
N LYS A 238 -20.19 21.25 -18.16
CA LYS A 238 -21.48 21.85 -18.55
C LYS A 238 -22.32 22.29 -17.35
N GLY A 239 -21.80 22.17 -16.12
CA GLY A 239 -22.56 22.45 -14.89
C GLY A 239 -23.65 21.40 -14.59
N GLN A 240 -23.63 20.24 -15.26
CA GLN A 240 -24.62 19.19 -15.09
C GLN A 240 -24.18 18.20 -14.01
N GLU A 241 -24.25 18.63 -12.75
CA GLU A 241 -23.74 17.88 -11.60
C GLU A 241 -24.41 16.51 -11.41
N GLY A 242 -25.74 16.44 -11.53
CA GLY A 242 -26.50 15.20 -11.33
C GLY A 242 -26.00 14.04 -12.23
N PRO A 243 -25.95 14.24 -13.56
CA PRO A 243 -25.36 13.27 -14.48
C PRO A 243 -23.89 12.93 -14.19
N ALA A 244 -23.06 13.93 -13.88
CA ALA A 244 -21.65 13.71 -13.56
C ALA A 244 -21.48 12.82 -12.32
N VAL A 245 -22.22 13.12 -11.24
CA VAL A 245 -22.23 12.35 -9.99
C VAL A 245 -22.72 10.93 -10.22
N ALA A 246 -23.75 10.74 -11.05
CA ALA A 246 -24.25 9.40 -11.39
C ALA A 246 -23.18 8.53 -12.06
N ILE A 247 -22.33 9.12 -12.91
CA ILE A 247 -21.23 8.39 -13.57
C ILE A 247 -20.09 8.13 -12.57
N PHE A 248 -19.71 9.11 -11.74
CA PHE A 248 -18.70 8.88 -10.70
C PHE A 248 -19.13 7.80 -9.70
N LYS A 249 -20.42 7.71 -9.36
CA LYS A 249 -20.97 6.59 -8.55
C LYS A 249 -20.77 5.24 -9.23
N LYS A 250 -20.90 5.14 -10.55
CA LYS A 250 -20.58 3.91 -11.29
C LYS A 250 -19.08 3.59 -11.26
N LEU A 251 -18.24 4.62 -11.36
CA LEU A 251 -16.79 4.48 -11.37
C LEU A 251 -16.25 3.99 -10.02
N PHE A 252 -16.70 4.58 -8.91
CA PHE A 252 -16.22 4.26 -7.56
C PHE A 252 -17.05 3.21 -6.83
N GLY A 253 -18.25 2.91 -7.32
CA GLY A 253 -19.19 2.05 -6.63
C GLY A 253 -19.74 2.71 -5.37
N THR A 254 -20.25 1.88 -4.46
CA THR A 254 -20.81 2.36 -3.19
C THR A 254 -19.68 2.48 -2.16
N PRO A 255 -19.57 3.59 -1.42
CA PRO A 255 -18.63 3.69 -0.31
C PRO A 255 -18.86 2.55 0.68
N SER A 256 -17.77 1.94 1.15
CA SER A 256 -17.85 1.01 2.26
C SER A 256 -18.32 1.78 3.50
N LYS A 257 -19.37 1.28 4.16
CA LYS A 257 -19.78 1.76 5.48
C LYS A 257 -18.70 1.44 6.51
#